data_AF-A0A7J0D5J4-F1
#
_entry.id   AF-A0A7J0D5J4-F1
#
_cell.length_a   1.000
_cell.length_b   1.000
_cell.length_c   1.000
_cell.angle_alpha   90.00
_cell.angle_beta   90.00
_cell.angle_gamma   90.00
#
_symmetry.space_group_name_H-M   'P 1'
#
loop_
_entity.id
_entity.type
_entity.pdbx_description
1 polymer ?
#
loop_
_entity_poly.entity_id
_entity_poly.type
_entity_poly.pdbx_seq_one_letter_code
_entity_poly.pdbx_strand_id
1 'polypeptide(L)'
;MSQPQPPFAELMAQCTTSAVHLETRDAYAVGEEAQDLKAWRAGALAAVEDRAIWWGPFHEAVAEAVGRGVAVQRARVVSLPATEYVRFEHACTPRNLAAGEEVRWLRRDRALGLLLPAHDFWLFDGTLVRWHHFAGDGAHLGDEVDERPVSADRAGQAFAAVWGRAVPHGEFVLG
;
A
#
# COMPACT_ATOMS: atom_id res chain seq x y z
N MET A 1 -22.07 -16.89 6.69
CA MET A 1 -20.67 -17.01 7.13
C MET A 1 -19.83 -16.60 5.95
N SER A 2 -19.04 -15.53 6.05
CA SER A 2 -18.16 -15.11 4.96
C SER A 2 -17.10 -16.18 4.73
N GLN A 3 -16.80 -16.49 3.47
CA GLN A 3 -15.72 -17.42 3.14
C GLN A 3 -14.38 -16.85 3.64
N PRO A 4 -13.45 -17.71 4.10
CA PRO A 4 -12.10 -17.27 4.42
C PRO A 4 -11.47 -16.68 3.15
N GLN A 5 -10.92 -15.47 3.29
CA GLN A 5 -10.27 -14.78 2.18
C GLN A 5 -8.88 -15.39 1.93
N PRO A 6 -8.44 -15.53 0.68
CA PRO A 6 -7.10 -16.01 0.38
C PRO A 6 -6.03 -15.11 1.01
N PRO A 7 -4.95 -15.66 1.58
CA PRO A 7 -3.85 -14.89 2.14
C PRO A 7 -3.19 -13.98 1.09
N PHE A 8 -2.60 -12.87 1.55
CA PHE A 8 -1.87 -11.95 0.66
C PHE A 8 -0.80 -12.64 -0.17
N ALA A 9 0.03 -13.48 0.47
CA ALA A 9 1.11 -14.18 -0.20
C ALA A 9 0.59 -15.13 -1.30
N GLU A 10 -0.60 -15.72 -1.12
CA GLU A 10 -1.21 -16.57 -2.14
C GLU A 10 -1.64 -15.76 -3.37
N LEU A 11 -2.32 -14.62 -3.15
CA LEU A 11 -2.70 -13.71 -4.23
C LEU A 11 -1.48 -13.17 -4.98
N MET A 12 -0.43 -12.79 -4.26
CA MET A 12 0.83 -12.35 -4.85
C MET A 12 1.53 -13.47 -5.63
N ALA A 13 1.50 -14.71 -5.16
CA ALA A 13 2.08 -15.85 -5.87
C ALA A 13 1.33 -16.19 -7.16
N GLN A 14 0.00 -15.98 -7.18
CA GLN A 14 -0.85 -16.22 -8.35
C GLN A 14 -0.84 -15.06 -9.36
N CYS A 15 -0.50 -13.84 -8.92
CA CYS A 15 -0.43 -12.67 -9.79
C CYS A 15 0.67 -12.81 -10.86
N THR A 16 0.33 -12.40 -12.08
CA THR A 16 1.15 -12.65 -13.28
C THR A 16 1.58 -11.41 -14.06
N THR A 17 0.86 -10.29 -13.92
CA THR A 17 1.06 -9.08 -14.73
C THR A 17 1.28 -7.83 -13.89
N SER A 18 0.34 -7.52 -12.98
CA SER A 18 0.44 -6.32 -12.16
C SER A 18 -0.34 -6.46 -10.85
N ALA A 19 0.24 -5.97 -9.76
CA ALA A 19 -0.43 -5.80 -8.48
C ALA A 19 -0.36 -4.33 -8.08
N VAL A 20 -1.50 -3.65 -8.00
CA VAL A 20 -1.58 -2.23 -7.64
C VAL A 20 -2.24 -2.04 -6.29
N HIS A 21 -1.70 -1.16 -5.45
CA HIS A 21 -2.21 -0.87 -4.11
C HIS A 21 -2.53 0.62 -3.95
N LEU A 22 -3.78 0.94 -3.59
CA LEU A 22 -4.20 2.30 -3.29
C LEU A 22 -4.45 2.46 -1.79
N GLU A 23 -3.72 3.40 -1.17
CA GLU A 23 -3.85 3.79 0.23
C GLU A 23 -4.27 5.24 0.32
N THR A 24 -5.35 5.51 1.07
CA THR A 24 -5.95 6.86 1.12
C THR A 24 -6.15 7.39 2.53
N ARG A 25 -5.72 6.66 3.56
CA ARG A 25 -5.85 7.06 4.97
C ARG A 25 -4.57 7.71 5.48
N ASP A 26 -4.71 8.67 6.38
CA ASP A 26 -3.55 9.34 7.00
C ASP A 26 -3.06 8.63 8.29
N ALA A 27 -3.69 7.52 8.65
CA ALA A 27 -3.30 6.69 9.78
C ALA A 27 -3.88 5.28 9.64
N TYR A 28 -3.02 4.29 9.90
CA TYR A 28 -3.41 2.91 10.14
C TYR A 28 -2.96 2.51 11.55
N ALA A 29 -3.83 1.81 12.28
CA ALA A 29 -3.54 1.30 13.61
C ALA A 29 -3.25 -0.20 13.53
N VAL A 30 -2.26 -0.57 12.73
CA VAL A 30 -1.85 -1.98 12.57
C VAL A 30 -0.92 -2.35 13.71
N GLY A 31 -1.36 -3.29 14.55
CA GLY A 31 -0.61 -3.70 15.75
C GLY A 31 0.80 -4.24 15.45
N GLU A 32 0.99 -4.83 14.27
CA GLU A 32 2.29 -5.37 13.82
C GLU A 32 3.34 -4.26 13.62
N GLU A 33 2.91 -3.05 13.25
CA GLU A 33 3.80 -1.90 13.02
C GLU A 33 4.12 -1.13 14.31
N ALA A 34 3.47 -1.45 15.43
CA ALA A 34 3.61 -0.69 16.68
C ALA A 34 5.06 -0.68 17.20
N GLN A 35 5.81 -1.77 16.97
CA GLN A 35 7.22 -1.85 17.35
C GLN A 35 8.10 -0.96 16.47
N ASP A 36 7.88 -0.99 15.16
CA ASP A 36 8.62 -0.16 14.21
C ASP A 36 8.31 1.33 14.39
N LEU A 37 7.05 1.68 14.64
CA LEU A 37 6.66 3.04 14.97
C LEU A 37 7.35 3.53 16.25
N LYS A 38 7.45 2.67 17.28
CA LYS A 38 8.19 2.98 18.50
C LYS A 38 9.69 3.14 18.24
N ALA A 39 10.29 2.27 17.43
CA ALA A 39 11.70 2.34 17.07
C ALA A 39 11.99 3.63 16.28
N TRP A 40 11.14 3.97 15.32
CA TRP A 40 11.23 5.20 14.54
C TRP A 40 11.10 6.45 15.39
N ARG A 41 10.13 6.51 16.30
CA ARG A 41 10.01 7.60 17.29
C ARG A 41 11.27 7.77 18.14
N ALA A 42 11.99 6.68 18.42
CA ALA A 42 13.24 6.70 19.17
C ALA A 42 14.48 6.99 18.30
N GLY A 43 14.32 7.21 16.98
CA GLY A 43 15.45 7.36 16.05
C GLY A 43 16.26 6.08 15.83
N ALA A 44 15.67 4.92 16.16
CA ALA A 44 16.30 3.60 16.14
C ALA A 44 15.64 2.65 15.12
N LEU A 45 14.92 3.19 14.13
CA LEU A 45 14.38 2.39 13.03
C LEU A 45 15.54 1.72 12.29
N ALA A 46 15.47 0.40 12.11
CA ALA A 46 16.52 -0.36 11.43
C ALA A 46 16.75 0.17 10.01
N ALA A 47 18.03 0.26 9.63
CA ALA A 47 18.44 0.71 8.31
C ALA A 47 17.92 -0.24 7.22
N VAL A 48 17.76 0.26 6.01
CA VAL A 48 17.20 -0.51 4.88
C VAL A 48 18.14 -1.67 4.52
N GLU A 49 19.43 -1.48 4.71
CA GLU A 49 20.48 -2.48 4.46
C GLU A 49 20.38 -3.68 5.41
N ASP A 50 19.86 -3.47 6.62
CA ASP A 50 19.72 -4.50 7.67
C ASP A 50 18.46 -5.35 7.47
N ARG A 51 18.30 -5.92 6.27
CA ARG A 51 17.13 -6.73 5.88
C ARG A 51 16.78 -7.82 6.90
N ALA A 52 17.76 -8.42 7.57
CA ALA A 52 17.51 -9.44 8.58
C ALA A 52 16.61 -8.97 9.75
N ILE A 53 16.50 -7.66 9.99
CA ILE A 53 15.72 -7.10 11.11
C ILE A 53 14.26 -6.84 10.71
N TRP A 54 14.02 -6.38 9.48
CA TRP A 54 12.72 -5.86 9.07
C TRP A 54 12.08 -6.64 7.91
N TRP A 55 12.86 -7.42 7.17
CA TRP A 55 12.34 -8.22 6.06
C TRP A 55 11.42 -9.31 6.60
N GLY A 56 10.27 -9.48 5.96
CA GLY A 56 9.24 -10.39 6.45
C GLY A 56 8.37 -10.92 5.31
N PRO A 57 7.31 -11.69 5.62
CA PRO A 57 6.50 -12.38 4.64
C PRO A 57 5.89 -11.48 3.57
N PHE A 58 5.49 -10.25 3.94
CA PHE A 58 5.00 -9.24 2.99
C PHE A 58 6.07 -8.89 1.94
N HIS A 59 7.26 -8.53 2.41
CA HIS A 59 8.38 -8.14 1.54
C HIS A 59 8.85 -9.30 0.67
N GLU A 60 8.87 -10.52 1.21
CA GLU A 60 9.20 -11.73 0.44
C GLU A 60 8.20 -11.94 -0.71
N ALA A 61 6.90 -11.92 -0.42
CA ALA A 61 5.87 -12.14 -1.44
C ALA A 61 5.91 -11.08 -2.56
N VAL A 62 6.20 -9.82 -2.20
CA VAL A 62 6.41 -8.74 -3.18
C VAL A 62 7.65 -9.01 -4.03
N ALA A 63 8.79 -9.30 -3.40
CA ALA A 63 10.05 -9.52 -4.11
C ALA A 63 9.99 -10.74 -5.04
N GLU A 64 9.32 -11.81 -4.62
CA GLU A 64 9.07 -12.98 -5.46
C GLU A 64 8.21 -12.63 -6.68
N ALA A 65 7.14 -11.86 -6.50
CA ALA A 65 6.28 -11.43 -7.62
C ALA A 65 7.04 -10.54 -8.61
N VAL A 66 7.79 -9.55 -8.10
CA VAL A 66 8.67 -8.71 -8.93
C VAL A 66 9.71 -9.56 -9.66
N GLY A 67 10.31 -10.55 -8.99
CA GLY A 67 11.26 -11.50 -9.59
C GLY A 67 10.66 -12.34 -10.72
N ARG A 68 9.33 -12.57 -10.72
CA ARG A 68 8.60 -13.20 -11.83
C ARG A 68 8.19 -12.22 -12.95
N GLY A 69 8.47 -10.92 -12.79
CA GLY A 69 8.14 -9.88 -13.75
C GLY A 69 6.81 -9.15 -13.51
N VAL A 70 6.17 -9.36 -12.34
CA VAL A 70 4.94 -8.64 -11.98
C VAL A 70 5.28 -7.18 -11.65
N ALA A 71 4.54 -6.24 -12.22
CA ALA A 71 4.64 -4.83 -11.84
C ALA A 71 3.91 -4.59 -10.51
N VAL A 72 4.64 -4.33 -9.43
CA VAL A 72 4.05 -4.04 -8.10
C VAL A 72 4.12 -2.55 -7.82
N GLN A 73 2.96 -1.90 -7.71
CA GLN A 73 2.87 -0.43 -7.65
C GLN A 73 1.97 0.02 -6.49
N ARG A 74 2.42 1.02 -5.74
CA ARG A 74 1.67 1.58 -4.60
C ARG A 74 1.48 3.08 -4.75
N ALA A 75 0.24 3.53 -4.66
CA ALA A 75 -0.12 4.93 -4.65
C ALA A 75 -0.70 5.31 -3.29
N ARG A 76 -0.15 6.37 -2.68
CA ARG A 76 -0.63 6.94 -1.42
C ARG A 76 -1.24 8.31 -1.62
N VAL A 77 -2.46 8.52 -1.13
CA VAL A 77 -3.10 9.84 -1.08
C VAL A 77 -3.09 10.34 0.36
N VAL A 78 -2.28 11.36 0.65
CA VAL A 78 -2.01 11.80 2.02
C VAL A 78 -2.30 13.28 2.25
N SER A 79 -2.78 13.62 3.44
CA SER A 79 -2.96 15.00 3.88
C SER A 79 -1.64 15.64 4.30
N LEU A 80 -1.53 16.96 4.10
CA LEU A 80 -0.42 17.77 4.60
C LEU A 80 -0.95 18.98 5.40
N PRO A 81 -0.30 19.38 6.51
CA PRO A 81 0.91 18.80 7.11
C PRO A 81 0.77 17.33 7.51
N ALA A 82 1.81 16.54 7.28
CA ALA A 82 1.76 15.08 7.46
C ALA A 82 1.49 14.72 8.92
N THR A 83 0.61 13.75 9.13
CA THR A 83 0.44 13.09 10.43
C THR A 83 1.74 12.39 10.83
N GLU A 84 1.86 12.05 12.11
CA GLU A 84 2.98 11.24 12.58
C GLU A 84 3.07 9.91 11.83
N TYR A 85 1.93 9.26 11.59
CA TYR A 85 1.89 8.00 10.87
C TYR A 85 2.39 8.15 9.43
N VAL A 86 1.96 9.17 8.69
CA VAL A 86 2.45 9.41 7.32
C VAL A 86 3.96 9.70 7.30
N ARG A 87 4.49 10.39 8.33
CA ARG A 87 5.95 10.60 8.47
C ARG A 87 6.70 9.28 8.71
N PHE A 88 6.15 8.41 9.56
CA PHE A 88 6.67 7.06 9.81
C PHE A 88 6.63 6.20 8.54
N GLU A 89 5.48 6.13 7.88
CA GLU A 89 5.29 5.37 6.64
C GLU A 89 6.25 5.83 5.54
N HIS A 90 6.43 7.14 5.39
CA HIS A 90 7.41 7.70 4.48
C HIS A 90 8.85 7.26 4.82
N ALA A 91 9.20 7.22 6.11
CA ALA A 91 10.51 6.74 6.55
C ALA A 91 10.72 5.23 6.31
N CYS A 92 9.64 4.44 6.35
CA CYS A 92 9.66 3.00 6.08
C CYS A 92 9.64 2.66 4.58
N THR A 93 9.17 3.57 3.73
CA THR A 93 8.96 3.32 2.29
C THR A 93 10.19 2.84 1.52
N PRO A 94 11.42 3.24 1.85
CA PRO A 94 12.62 2.62 1.26
C PRO A 94 12.66 1.09 1.38
N ARG A 95 11.99 0.49 2.37
CA ARG A 95 11.82 -0.97 2.52
C ARG A 95 10.91 -1.57 1.46
N ASN A 96 9.81 -0.89 1.11
CA ASN A 96 8.95 -1.27 -0.03
C ASN A 96 9.74 -1.21 -1.34
N LEU A 97 10.52 -0.14 -1.54
CA LEU A 97 11.39 0.01 -2.71
C LEU A 97 12.45 -1.10 -2.78
N ALA A 98 13.04 -1.49 -1.64
CA ALA A 98 14.00 -2.59 -1.57
C ALA A 98 13.36 -3.96 -1.87
N ALA A 99 12.05 -4.12 -1.67
CA ALA A 99 11.29 -5.29 -2.12
C ALA A 99 10.94 -5.25 -3.62
N GLY A 100 11.16 -4.11 -4.29
CA GLY A 100 10.91 -3.93 -5.72
C GLY A 100 9.61 -3.23 -6.05
N GLU A 101 8.86 -2.71 -5.07
CA GLU A 101 7.68 -1.88 -5.37
C GLU A 101 8.08 -0.56 -6.01
N GLU A 102 7.25 -0.07 -6.93
CA GLU A 102 7.23 1.34 -7.29
C GLU A 102 6.25 2.08 -6.38
N VAL A 103 6.72 3.08 -5.63
CA VAL A 103 5.86 3.84 -4.70
C VAL A 103 5.74 5.29 -5.12
N ARG A 104 4.49 5.77 -5.25
CA ARG A 104 4.17 7.18 -5.52
C ARG A 104 3.23 7.78 -4.49
N TRP A 105 3.35 9.10 -4.33
CA TRP A 105 2.62 9.87 -3.34
C TRP A 105 1.88 11.02 -4.00
N LEU A 106 0.62 11.19 -3.62
CA LEU A 106 -0.23 12.30 -4.04
C LEU A 106 -0.67 13.07 -2.80
N ARG A 107 -0.37 14.37 -2.77
CA ARG A 107 -0.95 15.25 -1.76
C ARG A 107 -2.46 15.34 -1.96
N ARG A 108 -3.25 15.25 -0.89
CA ARG A 108 -4.72 15.25 -0.95
C ARG A 108 -5.28 16.54 -1.57
N ASP A 109 -4.61 17.69 -1.39
CA ASP A 109 -4.94 18.95 -2.05
C ASP A 109 -4.76 18.93 -3.58
N ARG A 110 -3.97 17.99 -4.12
CA ARG A 110 -3.79 17.74 -5.57
C ARG A 110 -4.70 16.64 -6.11
N ALA A 111 -5.45 15.96 -5.25
CA ALA A 111 -6.45 14.97 -5.65
C ALA A 111 -7.80 15.59 -6.06
N LEU A 112 -7.92 16.93 -6.07
CA LEU A 112 -9.15 17.62 -6.49
C LEU A 112 -9.64 17.13 -7.87
N GLY A 113 -10.92 16.78 -7.93
CA GLY A 113 -11.57 16.25 -9.14
C GLY A 113 -11.28 14.78 -9.45
N LEU A 114 -10.54 14.06 -8.60
CA LEU A 114 -10.46 12.60 -8.68
C LEU A 114 -11.65 11.95 -7.98
N LEU A 115 -12.15 10.85 -8.55
CA LEU A 115 -13.06 9.94 -7.87
C LEU A 115 -12.21 8.87 -7.18
N LEU A 116 -12.18 8.92 -5.85
CA LEU A 116 -11.47 7.94 -5.04
C LEU A 116 -12.47 6.92 -4.48
N PRO A 117 -12.13 5.63 -4.45
CA PRO A 117 -12.96 4.64 -3.77
C PRO A 117 -12.99 4.91 -2.27
N ALA A 118 -14.07 4.47 -1.63
CA ALA A 118 -14.23 4.63 -0.18
C ALA A 118 -13.29 3.72 0.63
N HIS A 119 -12.74 2.69 0.01
CA HIS A 119 -11.87 1.69 0.62
C HIS A 119 -10.51 1.68 -0.09
N ASP A 120 -9.47 1.48 0.71
CA ASP A 120 -8.15 1.10 0.21
C ASP A 120 -8.22 -0.31 -0.36
N PHE A 121 -7.34 -0.65 -1.30
CA PHE A 121 -7.41 -1.95 -1.96
C PHE A 121 -6.11 -2.35 -2.63
N TRP A 122 -5.93 -3.66 -2.76
CA TRP A 122 -5.10 -4.25 -3.81
C TRP A 122 -5.96 -4.63 -5.02
N LEU A 123 -5.43 -4.44 -6.23
CA LEU A 123 -5.98 -4.97 -7.47
C LEU A 123 -4.90 -5.82 -8.16
N PHE A 124 -5.21 -7.09 -8.39
CA PHE A 124 -4.31 -8.07 -9.01
C PHE A 124 -4.78 -8.35 -10.43
N ASP A 125 -3.83 -8.33 -11.38
CA ASP A 125 -4.00 -8.62 -12.81
C ASP A 125 -5.14 -7.86 -13.51
N GLY A 126 -5.58 -6.74 -12.92
CA GLY A 126 -6.71 -5.95 -13.43
C GLY A 126 -8.07 -6.64 -13.30
N THR A 127 -8.17 -7.74 -12.54
CA THR A 127 -9.39 -8.58 -12.48
C THR A 127 -9.88 -8.87 -11.07
N LEU A 128 -8.98 -8.93 -10.08
CA LEU A 128 -9.31 -9.32 -8.71
C LEU A 128 -9.01 -8.18 -7.75
N VAL A 129 -10.03 -7.65 -7.07
CA VAL A 129 -9.83 -6.64 -6.03
C VAL A 129 -9.86 -7.29 -4.66
N ARG A 130 -8.94 -6.90 -3.77
CA ARG A 130 -9.02 -7.14 -2.34
C ARG A 130 -9.22 -5.81 -1.64
N TRP A 131 -10.44 -5.57 -1.18
CA TRP A 131 -10.82 -4.37 -0.43
C TRP A 131 -10.37 -4.49 1.02
N HIS A 132 -9.83 -3.41 1.57
CA HIS A 132 -9.47 -3.33 2.98
C HIS A 132 -10.56 -2.62 3.78
N HIS A 133 -11.03 -3.26 4.85
CA HIS A 133 -11.96 -2.67 5.80
C HIS A 133 -11.19 -2.17 7.01
N PHE A 134 -11.25 -0.86 7.24
CA PHE A 134 -10.64 -0.21 8.40
C PHE A 134 -11.70 0.44 9.28
N ALA A 135 -11.51 0.35 10.60
CA ALA A 135 -12.26 1.14 11.57
C ALA A 135 -11.89 2.62 11.49
N GLY A 136 -12.68 3.48 12.15
CA GLY A 136 -12.46 4.93 12.17
C GLY A 136 -11.10 5.33 12.75
N ASP A 137 -10.59 4.55 13.70
CA ASP A 137 -9.26 4.72 14.32
C ASP A 137 -8.11 4.12 13.49
N GLY A 138 -8.42 3.52 12.34
CA GLY A 138 -7.44 2.91 11.44
C GLY A 138 -7.13 1.44 11.74
N ALA A 139 -7.79 0.80 12.71
CA ALA A 139 -7.60 -0.62 12.95
C ALA A 139 -8.10 -1.44 11.75
N HIS A 140 -7.33 -2.44 11.31
CA HIS A 140 -7.74 -3.35 10.25
C HIS A 140 -8.81 -4.32 10.77
N LEU A 141 -9.97 -4.33 10.11
CA LEU A 141 -11.11 -5.17 10.47
C LEU A 141 -11.17 -6.46 9.65
N GLY A 142 -10.49 -6.49 8.51
CA GLY A 142 -10.48 -7.61 7.58
C GLY A 142 -10.56 -7.13 6.13
N ASP A 143 -10.64 -8.12 5.24
CA ASP A 143 -10.65 -7.89 3.80
C ASP A 143 -11.84 -8.55 3.13
N GLU A 144 -12.17 -8.07 1.94
CA GLU A 144 -13.16 -8.67 1.04
C GLU A 144 -12.56 -8.80 -0.37
N VAL A 145 -12.56 -10.01 -0.91
CA VAL A 145 -12.21 -10.28 -2.30
C VAL A 145 -13.42 -10.11 -3.20
N ASP A 146 -13.20 -9.41 -4.31
CA ASP A 146 -14.22 -9.05 -5.28
C ASP A 146 -13.72 -9.32 -6.72
N GLU A 147 -14.37 -10.26 -7.38
CA GLU A 147 -14.11 -10.68 -8.77
C GLU A 147 -15.02 -10.00 -9.79
N ARG A 148 -15.89 -9.08 -9.36
CA ARG A 148 -16.83 -8.42 -10.29
C ARG A 148 -16.03 -7.54 -11.26
N PRO A 149 -16.17 -7.72 -12.59
CA PRO A 149 -15.40 -6.94 -13.57
C PRO A 149 -15.60 -5.43 -13.43
N VAL A 150 -16.81 -4.99 -13.08
CA VAL A 150 -17.12 -3.56 -12.86
C VAL A 150 -16.38 -2.98 -11.65
N SER A 151 -16.12 -3.78 -10.62
CA SER A 151 -15.35 -3.36 -9.45
C SER A 151 -13.88 -3.21 -9.82
N ALA A 152 -13.31 -4.20 -10.51
CA ALA A 152 -11.92 -4.19 -10.97
C ALA A 152 -11.64 -3.02 -11.93
N ASP A 153 -12.53 -2.78 -12.90
CA ASP A 153 -12.43 -1.65 -13.84
C ASP A 153 -12.41 -0.30 -13.11
N ARG A 154 -13.36 -0.08 -12.18
CA ARG A 154 -13.43 1.17 -11.40
C ARG A 154 -12.22 1.36 -10.49
N ALA A 155 -11.76 0.30 -9.82
CA ALA A 155 -10.58 0.31 -8.99
C ALA A 155 -9.33 0.65 -9.81
N GLY A 156 -9.17 0.00 -10.97
CA GLY A 156 -8.07 0.26 -11.91
C GLY A 156 -8.07 1.70 -12.43
N GLN A 157 -9.22 2.22 -12.83
CA GLN A 157 -9.35 3.62 -13.27
C GLN A 157 -8.99 4.62 -12.16
N ALA A 158 -9.46 4.38 -10.94
CA ALA A 158 -9.13 5.24 -9.80
C ALA A 158 -7.62 5.20 -9.48
N PHE A 159 -7.02 4.01 -9.44
CA PHE A 159 -5.57 3.86 -9.24
C PHE A 159 -4.79 4.59 -10.33
N ALA A 160 -5.10 4.36 -11.61
CA ALA A 160 -4.41 4.99 -12.73
C ALA A 160 -4.50 6.53 -12.68
N ALA A 161 -5.66 7.07 -12.31
CA ALA A 161 -5.85 8.51 -12.18
C ALA A 161 -5.04 9.12 -11.04
N VAL A 162 -4.92 8.42 -9.90
CA VAL A 162 -4.01 8.81 -8.80
C VAL A 162 -2.57 8.70 -9.24
N TRP A 163 -2.17 7.56 -9.80
CA TRP A 163 -0.80 7.25 -10.23
C TRP A 163 -0.23 8.27 -11.21
N GLY A 164 -1.06 8.73 -12.15
CA GLY A 164 -0.70 9.75 -13.14
C GLY A 164 -0.46 11.15 -12.55
N ARG A 165 -0.97 11.45 -11.36
CA ARG A 165 -0.74 12.74 -10.65
C ARG A 165 0.25 12.63 -9.50
N ALA A 166 0.44 11.42 -8.98
CA ALA A 166 1.34 11.14 -7.87
C ALA A 166 2.81 11.24 -8.32
N VAL A 167 3.68 11.67 -7.42
CA VAL A 167 5.13 11.77 -7.68
C VAL A 167 5.87 10.58 -7.04
N PRO A 168 6.99 10.11 -7.62
CA PRO A 168 7.82 9.08 -7.02
C PRO A 168 8.27 9.41 -5.59
N HIS A 169 8.47 8.40 -4.75
CA HIS A 169 8.89 8.59 -3.36
C HIS A 169 10.09 9.54 -3.19
N GLY A 170 11.13 9.41 -4.02
CA GLY A 170 12.32 10.27 -3.94
C GLY A 170 12.09 11.75 -4.28
N GLU A 171 10.95 12.07 -4.91
CA GLU A 171 10.56 13.45 -5.26
C GLU A 171 9.52 14.02 -4.28
N PHE A 172 8.90 13.18 -3.45
CA PHE A 172 7.88 13.62 -2.51
C PHE A 172 8.49 14.26 -1.27
N VAL A 173 7.95 15.41 -0.86
CA VAL A 173 8.42 16.17 0.31
C VAL A 173 7.26 16.35 1.29
N LEU A 174 7.45 15.94 2.54
CA LEU A 174 6.43 15.95 3.60
C LEU A 174 6.07 17.33 4.15
N GLY A 175 6.84 18.37 3.84
CA GLY A 175 6.62 19.74 4.30
C GLY A 175 6.90 19.97 5.78
#